data_AF-A0A2S8Q522-F1
#
_entry.id   AF-A0A2S8Q522-F1
#
_cell.length_a   1.000
_cell.length_b   1.000
_cell.length_c   1.000
_cell.angle_alpha   90.00
_cell.angle_beta   90.00
_cell.angle_gamma   90.00
#
_symmetry.space_group_name_H-M   'P 1'
#
loop_
_entity.id
_entity.type
_entity.pdbx_description
1 polymer ?
#
loop_
_entity_poly.entity_id
_entity_poly.type
_entity_poly.pdbx_seq_one_letter_code
_entity_poly.pdbx_strand_id
1 'polypeptide(L)'
;MSILDLITIISVIFLFLFFIISITIYKINQSKMDKIIESYIGKGLYLSAGVKLGRFLGVYGQYQVAVFFYMLLTGKRMRINEKDSKYMYQESYNFIQNLPSSLTHWIKIYFITFNISGAFFFITMITFLFREYY
;
A
#
# COMPACT_ATOMS: atom_id res chain seq x y z
N MET A 1 -35.49 7.55 0.63
CA MET A 1 -34.10 7.10 0.38
C MET A 1 -34.18 5.71 -0.19
N SER A 2 -33.66 5.47 -1.39
CA SER A 2 -33.64 4.13 -1.97
C SER A 2 -32.63 3.23 -1.25
N ILE A 3 -32.72 1.91 -1.44
CA ILE A 3 -31.72 0.97 -0.92
C ILE A 3 -30.33 1.29 -1.49
N LEU A 4 -30.24 1.70 -2.77
CA LEU A 4 -28.98 2.11 -3.39
C LEU A 4 -28.40 3.37 -2.76
N ASP A 5 -29.24 4.34 -2.39
CA ASP A 5 -28.79 5.55 -1.68
C ASP A 5 -28.23 5.19 -0.30
N LEU A 6 -28.90 4.29 0.44
CA LEU A 6 -28.43 3.80 1.73
C LEU A 6 -27.07 3.11 1.61
N ILE A 7 -26.94 2.18 0.66
CA ILE A 7 -25.68 1.47 0.40
C ILE A 7 -24.56 2.45 0.04
N THR A 8 -24.86 3.46 -0.79
CA THR A 8 -23.89 4.47 -1.20
C THR A 8 -23.42 5.30 -0.01
N ILE A 9 -24.35 5.79 0.82
CA ILE A 9 -24.02 6.58 2.03
C ILE A 9 -23.14 5.77 2.99
N ILE A 10 -23.54 4.52 3.28
CA ILE A 10 -22.76 3.63 4.15
C ILE A 10 -21.36 3.40 3.56
N SER A 11 -21.27 3.14 2.25
CA SER A 11 -20.00 2.88 1.57
C SER A 11 -19.07 4.10 1.62
N VAL A 12 -19.61 5.31 1.45
CA VAL A 12 -18.83 6.56 1.55
C VAL A 12 -18.32 6.77 2.98
N ILE A 13 -19.13 6.49 4.00
CA ILE A 13 -18.70 6.58 5.41
C ILE A 13 -17.53 5.60 5.65
N PHE A 14 -17.68 4.34 5.25
CA PHE A 14 -16.62 3.35 5.43
C PHE A 14 -15.38 3.63 4.59
N LEU A 15 -15.53 4.15 3.36
CA LEU A 15 -14.44 4.60 2.52
C LEU A 15 -13.53 5.57 3.28
N PHE A 16 -14.10 6.66 3.81
CA PHE A 16 -13.35 7.68 4.53
C PHE A 16 -12.83 7.18 5.87
N LEU A 17 -13.63 6.39 6.61
CA LEU A 17 -13.22 5.80 7.88
C LEU A 17 -11.94 4.96 7.71
N PHE A 18 -11.96 3.97 6.80
CA PHE A 18 -10.80 3.12 6.56
C PHE A 18 -9.64 3.89 5.91
N PHE A 19 -9.91 4.90 5.08
CA PHE A 19 -8.87 5.75 4.51
C PHE A 19 -8.10 6.50 5.60
N ILE A 20 -8.80 7.18 6.51
CA ILE A 20 -8.20 7.91 7.63
C ILE A 20 -7.44 6.96 8.56
N ILE A 21 -8.00 5.77 8.87
CA ILE A 21 -7.32 4.77 9.67
C ILE A 21 -6.02 4.34 8.98
N SER A 22 -6.03 4.11 7.67
CA SER A 22 -4.82 3.71 6.92
C SER A 22 -3.73 4.78 6.97
N ILE A 23 -4.09 6.06 6.77
CA ILE A 23 -3.17 7.19 6.88
C ILE A 23 -2.59 7.25 8.30
N THR A 24 -3.44 7.09 9.31
CA THR A 24 -3.03 7.11 10.72
C THR A 24 -2.05 5.97 11.05
N ILE A 25 -2.32 4.75 10.58
CA ILE A 25 -1.41 3.60 10.75
C ILE A 25 -0.04 3.91 10.13
N TYR A 26 -0.01 4.44 8.91
CA TYR A 26 1.25 4.78 8.26
C TYR A 26 1.98 5.88 9.02
N LYS A 27 1.28 6.93 9.43
CA LYS A 27 1.87 8.07 10.12
C LYS A 27 2.52 7.67 11.45
N ILE A 28 1.84 6.83 12.24
CA ILE A 28 2.38 6.30 13.51
C ILE A 28 3.63 5.45 13.27
N ASN A 29 3.69 4.70 12.17
CA ASN A 29 4.80 3.81 11.85
C ASN A 29 5.81 4.42 10.86
N GLN A 30 5.74 5.74 10.60
CA GLN A 30 6.59 6.41 9.61
C GLN A 30 8.08 6.20 9.91
N SER A 31 8.48 6.35 11.18
CA SER A 31 9.86 6.12 11.62
C SER A 31 10.34 4.68 11.41
N LYS A 32 9.44 3.69 11.45
CA LYS A 32 9.76 2.29 11.13
C LYS A 32 9.98 2.11 9.64
N MET A 33 9.14 2.74 8.80
CA MET A 33 9.31 2.71 7.35
C MET A 33 10.63 3.36 6.94
N ASP A 34 10.97 4.52 7.50
CA ASP A 34 12.22 5.21 7.22
C ASP A 34 13.43 4.32 7.55
N LYS A 35 13.43 3.67 8.72
CA LYS A 35 14.47 2.68 9.10
C LYS A 35 14.59 1.52 8.12
N ILE A 36 13.46 0.97 7.64
CA ILE A 36 13.46 -0.09 6.63
C ILE A 36 14.13 0.40 5.35
N ILE A 37 13.72 1.58 4.86
CA ILE A 37 14.24 2.17 3.63
C ILE A 37 15.74 2.46 3.74
N GLU A 38 16.18 3.09 4.81
CA GLU A 38 17.59 3.41 5.04
C GLU A 38 18.45 2.16 5.09
N SER A 39 17.99 1.13 5.82
CA SER A 39 18.69 -0.15 5.90
C SER A 39 18.74 -0.87 4.55
N TYR A 40 17.66 -0.78 3.77
CA TYR A 40 17.55 -1.36 2.44
C TYR A 40 18.49 -0.68 1.44
N ILE A 41 18.55 0.65 1.45
CA ILE A 41 19.48 1.45 0.63
C ILE A 41 20.92 1.24 1.06
N GLY A 42 21.19 1.16 2.37
CA GLY A 42 22.53 0.91 2.91
C GLY A 42 23.10 -0.44 2.49
N LYS A 43 22.24 -1.40 2.11
CA LYS A 43 22.64 -2.69 1.51
C LYS A 43 22.84 -2.63 -0.01
N GLY A 44 22.62 -1.47 -0.65
CA GLY A 44 22.74 -1.31 -2.10
C GLY A 44 21.61 -1.98 -2.88
N LEU A 45 20.48 -2.32 -2.24
CA LEU A 45 19.41 -3.08 -2.87
C LEU A 45 18.58 -2.19 -3.82
N TYR A 46 18.08 -2.79 -4.89
CA TYR A 46 17.33 -2.10 -5.94
C TYR A 46 16.02 -1.49 -5.44
N LEU A 47 15.83 -0.19 -5.66
CA LEU A 47 14.55 0.50 -5.42
C LEU A 47 13.82 0.78 -6.73
N SER A 48 12.54 0.41 -6.79
CA SER A 48 11.69 0.71 -7.94
C SER A 48 11.50 2.21 -8.13
N ALA A 49 11.26 2.63 -9.37
CA ALA A 49 10.95 4.03 -9.69
C ALA A 49 9.74 4.55 -8.90
N GLY A 50 8.72 3.71 -8.70
CA GLY A 50 7.54 4.05 -7.91
C GLY A 50 7.87 4.35 -6.45
N VAL A 51 8.82 3.64 -5.84
CA VAL A 51 9.28 3.93 -4.47
C VAL A 51 10.10 5.21 -4.42
N LYS A 52 11.00 5.42 -5.39
CA LYS A 52 11.78 6.66 -5.49
C LYS A 52 10.86 7.88 -5.59
N LEU A 53 9.86 7.82 -6.48
CA LEU A 53 8.84 8.85 -6.62
C LEU A 53 7.99 8.98 -5.35
N GLY A 54 7.58 7.86 -4.76
CA GLY A 54 6.76 7.85 -3.55
C GLY A 54 7.45 8.55 -2.38
N ARG A 55 8.75 8.35 -2.21
CA ARG A 55 9.57 9.05 -1.21
C ARG A 55 9.63 10.56 -1.48
N PHE A 56 9.77 10.97 -2.75
CA PHE A 56 9.77 12.38 -3.12
C PHE A 56 8.43 13.07 -2.82
N LEU A 57 7.31 12.37 -3.04
CA LEU A 57 5.96 12.90 -2.81
C LEU A 57 5.54 12.90 -1.32
N GLY A 58 6.36 12.37 -0.41
CA GLY A 58 6.06 12.31 1.01
C GLY A 58 4.76 11.57 1.31
N VAL A 59 3.80 12.25 1.95
CA VAL A 59 2.52 11.65 2.37
C VAL A 59 1.72 11.12 1.18
N TYR A 60 1.79 11.76 0.01
CA TYR A 60 1.04 11.33 -1.18
C TYR A 60 1.62 10.07 -1.84
N GLY A 61 2.88 9.75 -1.57
CA GLY A 61 3.58 8.60 -2.12
C GLY A 61 3.68 7.39 -1.19
N GLN A 62 3.10 7.50 0.01
CA GLN A 62 3.21 6.48 1.06
C GLN A 62 2.68 5.11 0.64
N TYR A 63 1.64 5.08 -0.21
CA TYR A 63 1.03 3.85 -0.67
C TYR A 63 2.02 3.06 -1.55
N GLN A 64 2.66 3.71 -2.51
CA GLN A 64 3.61 3.11 -3.43
C GLN A 64 4.80 2.51 -2.67
N VAL A 65 5.28 3.23 -1.65
CA VAL A 65 6.35 2.77 -0.77
C VAL A 65 5.92 1.54 0.04
N ALA A 66 4.77 1.62 0.73
CA ALA A 66 4.27 0.52 1.54
C ALA A 66 3.97 -0.74 0.73
N VAL A 67 3.36 -0.60 -0.44
CA VAL A 67 3.02 -1.73 -1.33
C VAL A 67 4.28 -2.45 -1.80
N PHE A 68 5.33 -1.72 -2.16
CA PHE A 68 6.60 -2.33 -2.55
C PHE A 68 7.17 -3.21 -1.43
N PHE A 69 7.27 -2.67 -0.21
CA PHE A 69 7.77 -3.46 0.92
C PHE A 69 6.81 -4.57 1.35
N TYR A 70 5.50 -4.39 1.20
CA TYR A 70 4.51 -5.44 1.40
C TYR A 70 4.73 -6.61 0.42
N MET A 71 4.99 -6.31 -0.86
CA MET A 71 5.25 -7.35 -1.87
C MET A 71 6.54 -8.11 -1.58
N LEU A 72 7.60 -7.43 -1.15
CA LEU A 72 8.84 -8.08 -0.68
C LEU A 72 8.58 -8.97 0.55
N LEU A 73 7.89 -8.44 1.56
CA LEU A 73 7.57 -9.14 2.80
C LEU A 73 6.72 -10.39 2.57
N THR A 74 5.87 -10.39 1.55
CA THR A 74 4.96 -11.51 1.22
C THR A 74 5.48 -12.41 0.10
N GLY A 75 6.68 -12.15 -0.43
CA GLY A 75 7.27 -12.96 -1.50
C GLY A 75 6.53 -12.85 -2.84
N LYS A 76 5.73 -11.80 -3.05
CA LYS A 76 5.02 -11.59 -4.31
C LYS A 76 6.01 -11.25 -5.41
N ARG A 77 5.97 -12.00 -6.52
CA ARG A 77 6.84 -11.77 -7.68
C ARG A 77 6.58 -10.39 -8.27
N MET A 78 7.60 -9.53 -8.26
CA MET A 78 7.57 -8.22 -8.89
C MET A 78 8.41 -8.24 -10.15
N ARG A 79 7.85 -7.71 -11.24
CA ARG A 79 8.62 -7.46 -12.46
C ARG A 79 9.43 -6.18 -12.27
N ILE A 80 10.68 -6.23 -12.68
CA ILE A 80 11.54 -5.07 -12.81
C ILE A 80 12.05 -5.05 -14.25
N ASN A 81 12.21 -3.87 -14.83
CA ASN A 81 12.76 -3.70 -16.18
C ASN A 81 14.22 -3.26 -16.07
N GLU A 82 15.01 -4.01 -15.29
CA GLU A 82 16.45 -3.81 -15.20
C GLU A 82 17.16 -4.62 -16.29
N LYS A 83 18.33 -4.15 -16.71
CA LYS A 83 19.04 -4.73 -17.86
C LYS A 83 19.44 -6.20 -17.64
N ASP A 84 19.71 -6.56 -16.40
CA ASP A 84 20.24 -7.84 -15.95
C ASP A 84 19.17 -8.77 -15.35
N SER A 85 17.97 -8.27 -15.07
CA SER A 85 16.89 -9.10 -14.53
C SER A 85 15.49 -8.59 -14.89
N LYS A 86 14.61 -9.54 -15.24
CA LYS A 86 13.17 -9.33 -15.46
C LYS A 86 12.37 -9.27 -14.15
N TYR A 87 12.92 -9.81 -13.07
CA TYR A 87 12.23 -9.95 -11.78
C TYR A 87 13.08 -9.42 -10.64
N MET A 88 12.42 -9.03 -9.56
CA MET A 88 13.08 -8.55 -8.36
C MET A 88 14.08 -9.57 -7.81
N TYR A 89 15.27 -9.10 -7.43
CA TYR A 89 16.35 -9.95 -6.91
C TYR A 89 15.95 -10.64 -5.61
N GLN A 90 16.31 -11.92 -5.48
CA GLN A 90 15.98 -12.73 -4.30
C GLN A 90 16.53 -12.12 -2.99
N GLU A 91 17.70 -11.48 -3.05
CA GLU A 91 18.32 -10.79 -1.92
C GLU A 91 17.40 -9.73 -1.30
N SER A 92 16.61 -9.04 -2.12
CA SER A 92 15.65 -8.04 -1.63
C SER A 92 14.52 -8.66 -0.82
N TYR A 93 14.02 -9.83 -1.23
CA TYR A 93 13.03 -10.58 -0.49
C TYR A 93 13.61 -11.11 0.81
N ASN A 94 14.77 -11.78 0.74
CA ASN A 94 15.45 -12.35 1.89
C ASN A 94 15.74 -11.28 2.95
N PHE A 95 16.21 -10.10 2.53
CA PHE A 95 16.48 -9.00 3.44
C PHE A 95 15.22 -8.56 4.20
N ILE A 96 14.13 -8.25 3.49
CA ILE A 96 12.89 -7.76 4.12
C ILE A 96 12.22 -8.84 4.98
N GLN A 97 12.26 -10.10 4.56
CA GLN A 97 11.65 -11.21 5.31
C GLN A 97 12.43 -11.56 6.58
N ASN A 98 13.72 -11.28 6.64
CA ASN A 98 14.56 -11.47 7.83
C ASN A 98 14.47 -10.30 8.84
N LEU A 99 13.78 -9.20 8.51
CA LEU A 99 13.58 -8.11 9.46
C LEU A 99 12.62 -8.52 10.59
N PRO A 100 12.81 -7.99 11.81
CA PRO A 100 11.97 -8.34 12.94
C PRO A 100 10.51 -7.95 12.68
N SER A 101 9.58 -8.82 13.08
CA SER A 101 8.13 -8.62 12.91
C SER A 101 7.64 -7.30 13.55
N SER A 102 8.24 -6.87 14.66
CA SER A 102 7.96 -5.58 15.30
C SER A 102 8.15 -4.37 14.38
N LEU A 103 9.03 -4.51 13.37
CA LEU A 103 9.33 -3.49 12.36
C LEU A 103 8.43 -3.61 11.12
N THR A 104 7.96 -4.80 10.76
CA THR A 104 7.31 -5.06 9.46
C THR A 104 5.81 -5.40 9.53
N HIS A 105 5.30 -5.89 10.66
CA HIS A 105 3.94 -6.40 10.77
C HIS A 105 2.87 -5.35 10.42
N TRP A 106 3.09 -4.09 10.82
CA TRP A 106 2.18 -2.98 10.54
C TRP A 106 1.99 -2.73 9.03
N ILE A 107 2.95 -3.10 8.18
CA ILE A 107 2.84 -2.94 6.71
C ILE A 107 1.70 -3.79 6.17
N LYS A 108 1.50 -5.00 6.70
CA LYS A 108 0.38 -5.89 6.31
C LYS A 108 -0.95 -5.28 6.74
N ILE A 109 -1.01 -4.76 7.97
CA ILE A 109 -2.22 -4.11 8.49
C ILE A 109 -2.56 -2.89 7.63
N TYR A 110 -1.58 -2.01 7.37
CA TYR A 110 -1.74 -0.86 6.49
C TYR A 110 -2.27 -1.26 5.12
N PHE A 111 -1.65 -2.25 4.47
CA PHE A 111 -2.06 -2.73 3.16
C PHE A 111 -3.51 -3.21 3.16
N ILE A 112 -3.91 -4.02 4.14
CA ILE A 112 -5.28 -4.53 4.25
C ILE A 112 -6.26 -3.36 4.46
N THR A 113 -6.00 -2.47 5.42
CA THR A 113 -6.87 -1.32 5.72
C THR A 113 -7.05 -0.41 4.50
N PHE A 114 -5.97 -0.12 3.77
CA PHE A 114 -6.05 0.69 2.55
C PHE A 114 -6.87 0.00 1.46
N ASN A 115 -6.71 -1.30 1.26
CA ASN A 115 -7.48 -2.04 0.25
C ASN A 115 -8.96 -2.17 0.63
N ILE A 116 -9.31 -2.25 1.92
CA ILE A 116 -10.71 -2.18 2.37
C ILE A 116 -11.32 -0.83 1.98
N SER A 117 -10.59 0.28 2.22
CA SER A 117 -11.02 1.60 1.76
C SER A 117 -11.22 1.64 0.24
N GLY A 118 -10.27 1.09 -0.53
CA GLY A 118 -10.39 0.96 -1.98
C GLY A 118 -11.60 0.12 -2.43
N ALA A 119 -11.95 -0.95 -1.72
CA ALA A 119 -13.13 -1.75 -2.01
C ALA A 119 -14.43 -0.93 -1.87
N PHE A 120 -14.54 -0.12 -0.80
CA PHE A 120 -15.68 0.80 -0.63
C PHE A 120 -15.73 1.88 -1.72
N PHE A 121 -14.58 2.38 -2.17
CA PHE A 121 -14.53 3.29 -3.32
C PHE A 121 -15.14 2.66 -4.57
N PHE A 122 -14.76 1.40 -4.88
CA PHE A 122 -15.34 0.69 -6.03
C PHE A 122 -16.83 0.42 -5.87
N ILE A 123 -17.30 0.05 -4.67
CA ILE A 123 -18.73 -0.12 -4.40
C ILE A 123 -19.48 1.18 -4.66
N THR A 124 -19.00 2.31 -4.15
CA THR A 124 -19.59 3.64 -4.40
C THR A 124 -19.62 3.99 -5.90
N MET A 125 -18.55 3.70 -6.64
CA MET A 125 -18.54 3.92 -8.09
C MET A 125 -19.57 3.05 -8.81
N ILE A 126 -19.65 1.76 -8.47
CA ILE A 126 -20.59 0.82 -9.08
C ILE A 126 -22.02 1.25 -8.77
N THR A 127 -22.36 1.59 -7.52
CA THR A 127 -23.72 2.02 -7.18
C THR A 127 -24.10 3.33 -7.87
N PHE A 128 -23.16 4.26 -8.01
CA PHE A 128 -23.36 5.48 -8.79
C PHE A 128 -23.65 5.18 -10.27
N LEU A 129 -22.84 4.34 -10.90
CA LEU A 129 -23.04 3.95 -12.30
C LEU A 129 -24.38 3.21 -12.51
N PHE A 130 -24.75 2.31 -11.59
CA PHE A 130 -26.06 1.66 -11.66
C PHE A 130 -27.20 2.67 -11.59
N ARG A 131 -27.15 3.61 -10.64
CA ARG A 131 -28.19 4.63 -10.49
C ARG A 131 -28.35 5.54 -11.71
N GLU A 132 -27.24 5.86 -12.38
CA GLU A 132 -27.25 6.80 -13.52
C GLU A 132 -27.70 6.12 -14.82
N TYR A 133 -27.36 4.84 -15.02
CA TYR A 133 -27.49 4.17 -16.31
C TYR A 133 -28.49 3.00 -16.34
N TYR A 134 -29.02 2.56 -15.20
CA TYR A 134 -29.94 1.41 -15.09
C TYR A 134 -31.12 1.71 -14.15
#